data_AF-A0A358U2G9-F1
#
_entry.id   AF-A0A358U2G9-F1
#
_cell.length_a   1.000
_cell.length_b   1.000
_cell.length_c   1.000
_cell.angle_alpha   90.00
_cell.angle_beta   90.00
_cell.angle_gamma   90.00
#
_symmetry.space_group_name_H-M   'P 1'
#
loop_
_entity.id
_entity.type
_entity.pdbx_description
1 polymer ?
#
loop_
_entity_poly.entity_id
_entity_poly.type
_entity_poly.pdbx_seq_one_letter_code
_entity_poly.pdbx_strand_id
1 'polypeptide(L)'
;MVKKVCSLTSSHRVTVFIVDDFMYERNRSKAVELLARCWDHAKGCYYHGFRMLTLGWSDGHTFIPVDFSLLSSTKSQINGISDRIDKRTSGYKRRTEALRRSTELVPLMLDQALASGMAASYVLMDSWFTFAPLIREITQCGLDVIGMVKATNQRYLVNSRKLSLKELYSVATPAQGKNKGVLRSIRTQMSPGIPMVIVFVRHRTKKNEWLAILSTDWSCES
;
A
#
# COMPACT_ATOMS: atom_id res chain seq x y z
N MET A 1 1.68 24.19 5.06
CA MET A 1 2.08 23.19 6.10
C MET A 1 3.37 22.49 5.67
N VAL A 2 3.37 21.84 4.50
CA VAL A 2 4.51 21.10 3.93
C VAL A 2 5.81 21.90 3.83
N LYS A 3 5.80 23.13 3.29
CA LYS A 3 7.01 23.98 3.19
C LYS A 3 7.72 24.23 4.54
N LYS A 4 6.97 24.32 5.65
CA LYS A 4 7.56 24.48 6.99
C LYS A 4 8.17 23.19 7.52
N VAL A 5 7.67 22.04 7.09
CA VAL A 5 8.21 20.73 7.48
C VAL A 5 9.45 20.41 6.65
N CYS A 6 9.43 20.69 5.33
CA CYS A 6 10.59 20.54 4.46
C CYS A 6 11.80 21.38 4.91
N SER A 7 11.60 22.56 5.49
CA SER A 7 12.69 23.36 6.06
C SER A 7 13.26 22.78 7.37
N LEU A 8 12.53 21.87 8.02
CA LEU A 8 12.92 21.21 9.27
C LEU A 8 13.45 19.79 9.05
N THR A 9 13.23 19.22 7.86
CA THR A 9 13.86 17.96 7.44
C THR A 9 15.21 18.23 6.79
N SER A 10 16.25 17.60 7.34
CA SER A 10 17.56 17.56 6.68
C SER A 10 17.46 16.87 5.32
N SER A 11 18.21 17.34 4.33
CA SER A 11 18.33 16.74 3.00
C SER A 11 18.80 15.28 3.01
N HIS A 12 19.37 14.82 4.13
CA HIS A 12 19.84 13.44 4.32
C HIS A 12 18.75 12.49 4.84
N ARG A 13 17.55 12.98 5.14
CA ARG A 13 16.46 12.14 5.67
C ARG A 13 15.65 11.51 4.54
N VAL A 14 15.51 10.19 4.62
CA VAL A 14 14.57 9.46 3.78
C VAL A 14 13.14 9.81 4.19
N THR A 15 12.36 10.25 3.22
CA THR A 15 10.95 10.61 3.40
C THR A 15 10.08 9.59 2.70
N VAL A 16 8.93 9.29 3.29
CA VAL A 16 8.06 8.22 2.82
C VAL A 16 6.60 8.63 2.83
N PHE A 17 5.85 8.17 1.84
CA PHE A 17 4.41 8.04 1.93
C PHE A 17 4.07 6.67 2.53
N ILE A 18 3.00 6.60 3.31
CA ILE A 18 2.53 5.37 3.95
C ILE A 18 1.07 5.17 3.55
N VAL A 19 0.78 4.03 2.93
CA VAL A 19 -0.59 3.64 2.56
C VAL A 19 -1.06 2.54 3.48
N ASP A 20 -2.22 2.74 4.10
CA ASP A 20 -2.86 1.77 4.98
C ASP A 20 -4.38 1.82 4.86
N ASP A 21 -5.07 0.74 5.23
CA ASP A 21 -6.53 0.71 5.33
C ASP A 21 -7.05 0.27 6.70
N PHE A 22 -8.10 0.95 7.16
CA PHE A 22 -8.78 0.65 8.42
C PHE A 22 -10.25 0.34 8.19
N MET A 23 -10.83 -0.49 9.05
CA MET A 23 -12.27 -0.69 9.08
C MET A 23 -12.95 0.50 9.76
N TYR A 24 -13.87 1.14 9.06
CA TYR A 24 -14.70 2.20 9.61
C TYR A 24 -16.11 1.67 9.88
N GLU A 25 -16.29 1.10 11.07
CA GLU A 25 -17.51 0.40 11.46
C GLU A 25 -18.68 1.35 11.76
N ARG A 26 -19.85 1.00 11.24
CA ARG A 26 -21.16 1.65 11.40
C ARG A 26 -22.25 0.62 11.66
N ASN A 27 -21.95 -0.42 12.44
CA ASN A 27 -22.83 -1.59 12.67
C ASN A 27 -24.26 -1.26 13.14
N ARG A 28 -24.44 -0.16 13.88
CA ARG A 28 -25.75 0.30 14.38
C ARG A 28 -26.52 1.19 13.40
N SER A 29 -25.90 1.57 12.28
CA SER A 29 -26.50 2.46 11.29
C SER A 29 -27.29 1.67 10.25
N LYS A 30 -28.45 2.19 9.86
CA LYS A 30 -29.28 1.61 8.79
C LYS A 30 -29.50 2.53 7.60
N ALA A 31 -29.47 3.86 7.82
CA ALA A 31 -29.81 4.87 6.80
C ALA A 31 -28.60 5.68 6.31
N VAL A 32 -27.38 5.30 6.70
CA VAL A 32 -26.16 6.01 6.26
C VAL A 32 -25.99 5.81 4.75
N GLU A 33 -25.86 6.92 4.02
CA GLU A 33 -25.61 6.89 2.57
C GLU A 33 -24.33 6.09 2.27
N LEU A 34 -24.32 5.32 1.17
CA LEU A 34 -23.22 4.45 0.79
C LEU A 34 -22.85 3.36 1.81
N LEU A 35 -23.67 3.09 2.82
CA LEU A 35 -23.42 2.00 3.76
C LEU A 35 -23.33 0.67 3.03
N ALA A 36 -22.33 -0.14 3.35
CA ALA A 36 -22.16 -1.47 2.77
C ALA A 36 -21.82 -2.52 3.84
N ARG A 37 -22.07 -3.79 3.52
CA ARG A 37 -21.61 -4.93 4.30
C ARG A 37 -20.22 -5.34 3.82
N CYS A 38 -19.24 -5.23 4.71
CA CYS A 38 -17.83 -5.51 4.44
C CYS A 38 -17.37 -6.72 5.26
N TRP A 39 -16.41 -7.47 4.73
CA TRP A 39 -15.80 -8.59 5.45
C TRP A 39 -14.49 -8.12 6.10
N ASP A 40 -14.37 -8.35 7.40
CA ASP A 40 -13.14 -8.15 8.16
C ASP A 40 -12.32 -9.45 8.10
N HIS A 41 -11.23 -9.43 7.34
CA HIS A 41 -10.31 -10.58 7.23
C HIS A 41 -9.49 -10.82 8.51
N ALA A 42 -9.32 -9.82 9.37
CA ALA A 42 -8.59 -9.95 10.63
C ALA A 42 -9.44 -10.60 11.71
N LYS A 43 -10.71 -10.20 11.83
CA LYS A 43 -11.67 -10.78 12.81
C LYS A 43 -12.46 -11.97 12.27
N GLY A 44 -12.50 -12.16 10.95
CA GLY A 44 -13.29 -13.22 10.31
C GLY A 44 -14.80 -13.02 10.46
N CYS A 45 -15.26 -11.76 10.42
CA CYS A 45 -16.68 -11.43 10.57
C CYS A 45 -17.12 -10.34 9.59
N TYR A 46 -18.43 -10.23 9.37
CA TYR A 46 -19.00 -9.12 8.61
C TYR A 46 -19.26 -7.91 9.52
N TYR A 47 -19.04 -6.71 8.99
CA TYR A 47 -19.44 -5.45 9.60
C TYR A 47 -20.18 -4.58 8.58
N HIS A 48 -21.02 -3.67 9.07
CA HIS A 48 -21.58 -2.61 8.24
C HIS A 48 -20.68 -1.38 8.36
N GLY A 49 -20.31 -0.77 7.25
CA GLY A 49 -19.43 0.41 7.29
C GLY A 49 -18.71 0.65 5.98
N PHE A 50 -17.49 1.14 6.12
CA PHE A 50 -16.61 1.55 5.03
C PHE A 50 -15.20 1.05 5.29
N ARG A 51 -14.41 0.93 4.25
CA ARG A 51 -12.97 0.75 4.34
C ARG A 51 -12.29 2.10 4.18
N MET A 52 -11.65 2.60 5.23
CA MET A 52 -10.97 3.89 5.21
C MET A 52 -9.55 3.69 4.70
N LEU A 53 -9.30 4.08 3.45
CA LEU A 53 -7.96 4.15 2.87
C LEU A 53 -7.30 5.44 3.35
N THR A 54 -6.06 5.36 3.82
CA THR A 54 -5.32 6.50 4.34
C THR A 54 -3.97 6.65 3.65
N LEU A 55 -3.56 7.90 3.46
CA LEU A 55 -2.23 8.28 3.02
C LEU A 55 -1.60 9.14 4.10
N GLY A 56 -0.47 8.70 4.62
CA GLY A 56 0.36 9.46 5.55
C GLY A 56 1.70 9.81 4.92
N TRP A 57 2.37 10.82 5.46
CA TRP A 57 3.75 11.17 5.13
C TRP A 57 4.60 11.13 6.39
N SER A 58 5.84 10.68 6.27
CA SER A 58 6.79 10.64 7.38
C SER A 58 8.23 10.90 6.93
N ASP A 59 9.02 11.51 7.83
CA ASP A 59 10.47 11.64 7.73
C ASP A 59 11.21 10.70 8.70
N GLY A 60 10.50 9.70 9.25
CA GLY A 60 11.01 8.78 10.27
C GLY A 60 10.89 9.29 11.71
N HIS A 61 10.56 10.56 11.92
CA HIS A 61 10.32 11.13 13.25
C HIS A 61 8.91 11.70 13.40
N THR A 62 8.45 12.42 12.37
CA THR A 62 7.13 13.02 12.29
C THR A 62 6.24 12.14 11.44
N PHE A 63 4.97 12.04 11.79
CA PHE A 63 3.93 11.47 10.95
C PHE A 63 2.84 12.51 10.71
N ILE A 64 2.48 12.72 9.46
CA ILE A 64 1.46 13.68 9.03
C ILE A 64 0.40 12.94 8.23
N PRO A 65 -0.87 12.93 8.66
CA PRO A 65 -1.96 12.45 7.81
C PRO A 65 -2.14 13.41 6.63
N VAL A 66 -2.10 12.87 5.41
CA VAL A 66 -2.13 13.65 4.16
C VAL A 66 -3.51 13.64 3.56
N ASP A 67 -4.07 12.45 3.34
CA ASP A 67 -5.37 12.28 2.71
C ASP A 67 -6.02 10.97 3.17
N PHE A 68 -7.35 10.88 3.00
CA PHE A 68 -8.10 9.68 3.25
C PHE A 68 -9.29 9.56 2.30
N SER A 69 -9.70 8.34 2.02
CA SER A 69 -10.93 8.06 1.28
C SER A 69 -11.73 6.94 1.92
N LEU A 70 -13.04 7.15 2.05
CA LEU A 70 -13.97 6.17 2.59
C LEU A 70 -14.53 5.31 1.46
N LEU A 71 -14.01 4.10 1.32
CA LEU A 71 -14.43 3.15 0.30
C LEU A 71 -15.66 2.37 0.75
N SER A 72 -16.71 2.42 -0.07
CA SER A 72 -17.90 1.58 0.05
C SER A 72 -17.80 0.37 -0.88
N SER A 73 -18.36 -0.77 -0.46
CA SER A 73 -18.39 -1.97 -1.31
C SER A 73 -19.50 -1.85 -2.35
N THR A 74 -19.12 -1.83 -3.63
CA THR A 74 -20.06 -1.84 -4.76
C THR A 74 -20.82 -3.17 -4.92
N LYS A 75 -20.33 -4.25 -4.31
CA LYS A 75 -20.95 -5.59 -4.40
C LYS A 75 -21.93 -5.89 -3.27
N SER A 76 -21.83 -5.17 -2.16
CA SER A 76 -22.59 -5.47 -0.94
C SER A 76 -23.14 -4.19 -0.31
N GLN A 77 -23.54 -3.27 -1.17
CA GLN A 77 -24.09 -1.98 -0.80
C GLN A 77 -25.49 -2.16 -0.22
N ILE A 78 -25.73 -1.52 0.92
CA ILE A 78 -27.03 -1.48 1.60
C ILE A 78 -27.79 -0.23 1.14
N ASN A 79 -27.11 0.93 1.11
CA ASN A 79 -27.69 2.20 0.70
C ASN A 79 -26.92 2.83 -0.45
N GLY A 80 -27.64 3.33 -1.47
CA GLY A 80 -27.10 4.02 -2.64
C GLY A 80 -26.63 5.46 -2.39
N ILE A 81 -26.19 6.12 -3.46
CA ILE A 81 -26.09 7.58 -3.51
C ILE A 81 -27.51 8.14 -3.61
N SER A 82 -27.82 9.25 -2.93
CA SER A 82 -29.11 9.90 -3.08
C SER A 82 -29.23 10.64 -4.41
N ASP A 83 -30.32 10.40 -5.15
CA ASP A 83 -30.60 11.06 -6.45
C ASP A 83 -30.85 12.57 -6.33
N ARG A 84 -31.08 13.08 -5.11
CA ARG A 84 -31.37 14.49 -4.84
C ARG A 84 -30.12 15.37 -4.79
N ILE A 85 -28.93 14.77 -4.90
CA ILE A 85 -27.66 15.47 -4.74
C ILE A 85 -27.19 16.03 -6.09
N ASP A 86 -26.88 17.33 -6.13
CA ASP A 86 -26.30 17.97 -7.31
C ASP A 86 -24.92 17.38 -7.64
N LYS A 87 -24.80 16.83 -8.84
CA LYS A 87 -23.62 16.13 -9.35
C LYS A 87 -22.39 17.02 -9.52
N ARG A 88 -22.58 18.34 -9.56
CA ARG A 88 -21.49 19.33 -9.72
C ARG A 88 -20.75 19.58 -8.41
N THR A 89 -21.35 19.22 -7.27
CA THR A 89 -20.81 19.50 -5.94
C THR A 89 -19.59 18.63 -5.62
N SER A 90 -18.68 19.15 -4.78
CA SER A 90 -17.58 18.37 -4.21
C SER A 90 -18.08 17.15 -3.43
N GLY A 91 -19.23 17.28 -2.77
CA GLY A 91 -19.88 16.18 -2.05
C GLY A 91 -20.26 15.01 -2.97
N TYR A 92 -20.77 15.29 -4.18
CA TYR A 92 -21.06 14.22 -5.15
C TYR A 92 -19.77 13.57 -5.65
N LYS A 93 -18.72 14.36 -5.94
CA LYS A 93 -17.41 13.83 -6.35
C LYS A 93 -16.82 12.87 -5.31
N ARG A 94 -16.93 13.19 -4.02
CA ARG A 94 -16.50 12.30 -2.92
C ARG A 94 -17.31 11.02 -2.83
N ARG A 95 -18.62 11.06 -3.16
CA ARG A 95 -19.45 9.85 -3.24
C ARG A 95 -19.07 8.96 -4.40
N THR A 96 -18.76 9.55 -5.55
CA THR A 96 -18.25 8.78 -6.69
C THR A 96 -16.87 8.19 -6.39
N GLU A 97 -16.00 8.93 -5.69
CA GLU A 97 -14.69 8.46 -5.22
C GLU A 97 -14.82 7.25 -4.27
N ALA A 98 -15.79 7.29 -3.35
CA ALA A 98 -16.06 6.21 -2.41
C ALA A 98 -16.41 4.87 -3.08
N LEU A 99 -16.87 4.88 -4.34
CA LEU A 99 -17.20 3.66 -5.09
C LEU A 99 -16.03 3.12 -5.93
N ARG A 100 -14.88 3.81 -5.92
CA ARG A 100 -13.70 3.41 -6.69
C ARG A 100 -12.87 2.35 -5.98
N ARG A 101 -11.97 1.72 -6.73
CA ARG A 101 -11.04 0.72 -6.17
C ARG A 101 -9.86 1.42 -5.52
N SER A 102 -9.33 0.85 -4.44
CA SER A 102 -8.09 1.34 -3.81
C SER A 102 -6.92 1.41 -4.79
N THR A 103 -6.87 0.47 -5.74
CA THR A 103 -5.85 0.41 -6.81
C THR A 103 -5.82 1.67 -7.67
N GLU A 104 -6.95 2.36 -7.80
CA GLU A 104 -7.08 3.60 -8.57
C GLU A 104 -6.94 4.84 -7.70
N LEU A 105 -7.34 4.77 -6.43
CA LEU A 105 -7.29 5.92 -5.53
C LEU A 105 -5.89 6.19 -5.00
N VAL A 106 -5.10 5.15 -4.70
CA VAL A 106 -3.75 5.35 -4.15
C VAL A 106 -2.88 6.22 -5.07
N PRO A 107 -2.77 5.95 -6.39
CA PRO A 107 -2.02 6.83 -7.29
C PRO A 107 -2.55 8.26 -7.30
N LEU A 108 -3.87 8.45 -7.29
CA LEU A 108 -4.47 9.79 -7.26
C LEU A 108 -4.18 10.56 -5.98
N MET A 109 -4.18 9.89 -4.82
CA MET A 109 -3.83 10.50 -3.54
C MET A 109 -2.35 10.90 -3.53
N LEU A 110 -1.47 10.07 -4.11
CA LEU A 110 -0.04 10.38 -4.28
C LEU A 110 0.16 11.58 -5.22
N ASP A 111 -0.49 11.59 -6.38
CA ASP A 111 -0.41 12.70 -7.34
C ASP A 111 -0.86 14.02 -6.71
N GLN A 112 -1.97 14.00 -5.95
CA GLN A 112 -2.45 15.18 -5.22
C GLN A 112 -1.46 15.64 -4.15
N ALA A 113 -0.85 14.71 -3.40
CA ALA A 113 0.15 15.03 -2.40
C ALA A 113 1.40 15.65 -3.05
N LEU A 114 1.91 15.06 -4.13
CA LEU A 114 3.05 15.57 -4.89
C LEU A 114 2.75 16.95 -5.49
N ALA A 115 1.58 17.13 -6.10
CA ALA A 115 1.14 18.41 -6.65
C ALA A 115 1.00 19.51 -5.59
N SER A 116 0.72 19.14 -4.32
CA SER A 116 0.70 20.07 -3.19
C SER A 116 2.10 20.49 -2.69
N GLY A 117 3.16 19.96 -3.31
CA GLY A 117 4.56 20.24 -3.01
C GLY A 117 5.16 19.31 -1.95
N MET A 118 4.53 18.17 -1.66
CA MET A 118 5.14 17.11 -0.85
C MET A 118 6.14 16.33 -1.69
N ALA A 119 7.18 15.82 -1.03
CA ALA A 119 8.16 14.94 -1.65
C ALA A 119 8.38 13.73 -0.75
N ALA A 120 8.57 12.58 -1.37
CA ALA A 120 8.94 11.34 -0.71
C ALA A 120 9.89 10.56 -1.64
N SER A 121 10.78 9.77 -1.06
CA SER A 121 11.62 8.83 -1.81
C SER A 121 10.89 7.51 -2.05
N TYR A 122 10.09 7.07 -1.07
CA TYR A 122 9.42 5.78 -1.12
C TYR A 122 7.93 5.86 -0.76
N VAL A 123 7.17 4.87 -1.21
CA VAL A 123 5.86 4.51 -0.68
C VAL A 123 5.96 3.20 0.09
N LEU A 124 5.63 3.25 1.38
CA LEU A 124 5.53 2.09 2.25
C LEU A 124 4.11 1.55 2.23
N MET A 125 3.99 0.24 2.01
CA MET A 125 2.68 -0.42 2.01
C MET A 125 2.70 -1.79 2.69
N ASP A 126 1.55 -2.18 3.21
CA ASP A 126 1.33 -3.52 3.74
C ASP A 126 1.13 -4.55 2.60
N SER A 127 0.97 -5.82 2.98
CA SER A 127 0.81 -6.91 1.99
C SER A 127 -0.51 -6.92 1.23
N TRP A 128 -1.49 -6.13 1.63
CA TRP A 128 -2.78 -6.01 0.94
C TRP A 128 -2.68 -5.07 -0.26
N PHE A 129 -1.64 -4.24 -0.33
CA PHE A 129 -1.38 -3.32 -1.44
C PHE A 129 -0.25 -3.76 -2.39
N THR A 130 0.49 -4.82 -2.07
CA THR A 130 1.61 -5.29 -2.90
C THR A 130 1.17 -6.17 -4.08
N PHE A 131 0.46 -5.59 -5.05
CA PHE A 131 0.10 -6.26 -6.30
C PHE A 131 0.56 -5.44 -7.53
N ALA A 132 0.93 -6.15 -8.60
CA ALA A 132 1.60 -5.58 -9.77
C ALA A 132 0.97 -4.31 -10.34
N PRO A 133 -0.35 -4.25 -10.62
CA PRO A 133 -0.98 -3.03 -11.13
C PRO A 133 -0.67 -1.79 -10.29
N LEU A 134 -0.85 -1.85 -8.96
CA LEU A 134 -0.62 -0.67 -8.11
C LEU A 134 0.86 -0.30 -8.03
N ILE A 135 1.74 -1.29 -7.89
CA ILE A 135 3.19 -1.04 -7.87
C ILE A 135 3.61 -0.32 -9.16
N ARG A 136 3.09 -0.75 -10.32
CA ARG A 136 3.40 -0.10 -11.60
C ARG A 136 2.98 1.36 -11.62
N GLU A 137 1.74 1.66 -11.25
CA GLU A 137 1.24 3.05 -11.24
C GLU A 137 2.08 3.92 -10.30
N ILE A 138 2.44 3.43 -9.11
CA ILE A 138 3.29 4.17 -8.16
C ILE A 138 4.69 4.43 -8.75
N THR A 139 5.31 3.42 -9.35
CA THR A 139 6.63 3.60 -9.98
C THR A 139 6.60 4.57 -11.16
N GLN A 140 5.47 4.66 -11.87
CA GLN A 140 5.27 5.63 -12.95
C GLN A 140 5.11 7.07 -12.44
N CYS A 141 4.66 7.26 -11.20
CA CYS A 141 4.71 8.54 -10.49
C CYS A 141 6.13 8.93 -10.03
N GLY A 142 7.15 8.10 -10.30
CA GLY A 142 8.54 8.37 -9.92
C GLY A 142 8.88 8.05 -8.48
N LEU A 143 8.07 7.24 -7.80
CA LEU A 143 8.28 6.80 -6.42
C LEU A 143 8.64 5.32 -6.36
N ASP A 144 9.60 4.97 -5.52
CA ASP A 144 9.91 3.57 -5.26
C ASP A 144 8.97 2.98 -4.21
N VAL A 145 8.60 1.71 -4.38
CA VAL A 145 7.74 0.99 -3.45
C VAL A 145 8.58 0.12 -2.53
N ILE A 146 8.28 0.16 -1.24
CA ILE A 146 8.71 -0.85 -0.26
C ILE A 146 7.45 -1.44 0.36
N GLY A 147 7.28 -2.76 0.28
CA GLY A 147 6.08 -3.39 0.82
C GLY A 147 6.25 -4.83 1.28
N MET A 148 5.39 -5.26 2.20
CA MET A 148 5.40 -6.64 2.68
C MET A 148 4.83 -7.60 1.63
N VAL A 149 5.45 -8.75 1.45
CA VAL A 149 4.98 -9.76 0.49
C VAL A 149 4.37 -10.93 1.24
N LYS A 150 3.12 -11.27 0.90
CA LYS A 150 2.46 -12.49 1.38
C LYS A 150 2.65 -13.63 0.39
N ALA A 151 2.80 -14.85 0.90
CA ALA A 151 2.78 -16.05 0.07
C ALA A 151 1.37 -16.25 -0.51
N THR A 152 1.21 -15.95 -1.79
CA THR A 152 -0.03 -16.11 -2.56
C THR A 152 0.27 -16.90 -3.86
N ASN A 153 -0.69 -16.94 -4.78
CA ASN A 153 -0.49 -17.51 -6.12
C ASN A 153 0.35 -16.60 -7.05
N GLN A 154 0.80 -15.43 -6.56
CA GLN A 154 1.69 -14.55 -7.29
C GLN A 154 2.98 -15.29 -7.70
N ARG A 155 3.35 -15.13 -8.97
CA ARG A 155 4.59 -15.66 -9.53
C ARG A 155 5.56 -14.54 -9.87
N TYR A 156 6.84 -14.84 -9.70
CA TYR A 156 7.97 -13.95 -9.91
C TYR A 156 8.88 -14.56 -10.97
N LEU A 157 9.40 -13.72 -11.87
CA LEU A 157 10.24 -14.13 -12.96
C LEU A 157 11.71 -14.00 -12.56
N VAL A 158 12.44 -15.11 -12.64
CA VAL A 158 13.90 -15.18 -12.46
C VAL A 158 14.46 -16.05 -13.56
N ASN A 159 15.38 -15.53 -14.38
CA ASN A 159 16.00 -16.26 -15.50
C ASN A 159 14.95 -17.00 -16.37
N SER A 160 13.89 -16.30 -16.75
CA SER A 160 12.75 -16.83 -17.54
C SER A 160 11.91 -17.92 -16.86
N ARG A 161 12.14 -18.23 -15.58
CA ARG A 161 11.35 -19.17 -14.78
C ARG A 161 10.39 -18.44 -13.86
N LYS A 162 9.14 -18.91 -13.80
CA LYS A 162 8.10 -18.39 -12.91
C LYS A 162 8.13 -19.15 -11.58
N LEU A 163 8.54 -18.46 -10.52
CA LEU A 163 8.70 -19.01 -9.17
C LEU A 163 7.66 -18.43 -8.22
N SER A 164 7.18 -19.23 -7.28
CA SER A 164 6.42 -18.77 -6.11
C SER A 164 7.36 -18.10 -5.10
N LEU A 165 6.80 -17.41 -4.09
CA LEU A 165 7.59 -16.79 -3.03
C LEU A 165 8.46 -17.81 -2.26
N LYS A 166 7.96 -19.04 -2.07
CA LYS A 166 8.71 -20.11 -1.39
C LYS A 166 9.87 -20.62 -2.24
N GLU A 167 9.66 -20.78 -3.54
CA GLU A 167 10.72 -21.17 -4.48
C GLU A 167 11.75 -20.05 -4.64
N LEU A 168 11.35 -18.78 -4.62
CA LEU A 168 12.28 -17.65 -4.57
C LEU A 168 13.21 -17.73 -3.36
N TYR A 169 12.68 -18.05 -2.18
CA TYR A 169 13.50 -18.17 -0.98
C TYR A 169 14.60 -19.24 -1.12
N SER A 170 14.32 -20.37 -1.78
CA SER A 170 15.33 -21.44 -1.93
C SER A 170 16.45 -21.08 -2.90
N VAL A 171 16.16 -20.29 -3.94
CA VAL A 171 17.15 -19.83 -4.93
C VAL A 171 17.79 -18.48 -4.59
N ALA A 172 17.26 -17.76 -3.59
CA ALA A 172 17.78 -16.46 -3.17
C ALA A 172 19.17 -16.56 -2.52
N THR A 173 20.00 -15.57 -2.80
CA THR A 173 21.36 -15.47 -2.28
C THR A 173 21.31 -15.24 -0.77
N PRO A 174 22.01 -16.05 0.04
CA PRO A 174 22.16 -15.78 1.48
C PRO A 174 22.83 -14.43 1.72
N ALA A 175 22.32 -13.67 2.69
CA ALA A 175 22.93 -12.42 3.08
C ALA A 175 24.34 -12.67 3.66
N GLN A 176 25.34 -11.94 3.18
CA GLN A 176 26.71 -12.01 3.67
C GLN A 176 26.96 -10.84 4.62
N GLY A 177 27.06 -11.08 5.93
CA GLY A 177 27.42 -10.01 6.88
C GLY A 177 26.90 -10.16 8.31
N LYS A 178 27.20 -9.16 9.14
CA LYS A 178 26.86 -9.13 10.58
C LYS A 178 25.36 -8.91 10.86
N ASN A 179 24.56 -8.54 9.87
CA ASN A 179 23.16 -8.21 10.05
C ASN A 179 22.30 -9.49 10.16
N LYS A 180 22.20 -10.04 11.38
CA LYS A 180 21.46 -11.28 11.70
C LYS A 180 19.96 -11.25 11.32
N GLY A 181 19.42 -10.08 10.97
CA GLY A 181 18.02 -9.90 10.59
C GLY A 181 17.71 -10.26 9.15
N VAL A 182 18.64 -10.07 8.21
CA VAL A 182 18.44 -10.40 6.79
C VAL A 182 18.93 -11.82 6.55
N LEU A 183 18.08 -12.64 5.93
CA LEU A 183 18.38 -14.04 5.64
C LEU A 183 18.88 -14.21 4.22
N ARG A 184 18.13 -13.68 3.25
CA ARG A 184 18.39 -13.84 1.81
C ARG A 184 17.87 -12.65 1.02
N SER A 185 18.41 -12.41 -0.15
CA SER A 185 17.88 -11.43 -1.11
C SER A 185 17.94 -11.98 -2.54
N ILE A 186 17.03 -11.50 -3.39
CA ILE A 186 17.00 -11.88 -4.81
C ILE A 186 16.42 -10.75 -5.67
N ARG A 187 17.08 -10.48 -6.79
CA ARG A 187 16.54 -9.63 -7.87
C ARG A 187 15.58 -10.46 -8.72
N THR A 188 14.40 -9.93 -8.97
CA THR A 188 13.34 -10.61 -9.72
C THR A 188 12.45 -9.61 -10.45
N GLN A 189 11.48 -10.12 -11.19
CA GLN A 189 10.47 -9.30 -11.86
C GLN A 189 9.07 -9.81 -11.54
N MET A 190 8.14 -8.90 -11.30
CA MET A 190 6.71 -9.21 -11.20
C MET A 190 6.04 -8.92 -12.55
N SER A 191 5.21 -9.83 -13.06
CA SER A 191 4.45 -9.58 -14.30
C SER A 191 3.61 -8.30 -14.16
N PRO A 192 3.65 -7.34 -15.12
CA PRO A 192 4.10 -7.46 -16.51
C PRO A 192 5.55 -7.01 -16.79
N GLY A 193 6.48 -7.19 -15.86
CA GLY A 193 7.90 -6.85 -16.04
C GLY A 193 8.43 -5.80 -15.07
N ILE A 194 7.79 -5.63 -13.92
CA ILE A 194 8.18 -4.69 -12.88
C ILE A 194 9.43 -5.24 -12.18
N PRO A 195 10.59 -4.57 -12.33
CA PRO A 195 11.84 -5.01 -11.73
C PRO A 195 11.84 -4.74 -10.22
N MET A 196 12.28 -5.69 -9.40
CA MET A 196 12.30 -5.53 -7.94
C MET A 196 13.35 -6.42 -7.25
N VAL A 197 13.68 -6.05 -6.02
CA VAL A 197 14.43 -6.87 -5.06
C VAL A 197 13.45 -7.43 -4.04
N ILE A 198 13.53 -8.72 -3.75
CA ILE A 198 12.84 -9.33 -2.60
C ILE A 198 13.88 -9.68 -1.55
N VAL A 199 13.67 -9.16 -0.35
CA VAL A 199 14.50 -9.38 0.83
C VAL A 199 13.72 -10.23 1.83
N PHE A 200 14.32 -11.35 2.21
CA PHE A 200 13.80 -12.24 3.24
C PHE A 200 14.44 -11.92 4.56
N VAL A 201 13.63 -11.60 5.56
CA VAL A 201 14.07 -11.22 6.91
C VAL A 201 13.53 -12.19 7.94
N ARG A 202 14.26 -12.35 9.05
CA ARG A 202 13.85 -13.20 10.17
C ARG A 202 12.61 -12.64 10.83
N HIS A 203 11.59 -13.47 11.03
CA HIS A 203 10.43 -13.06 11.80
C HIS A 203 10.82 -12.90 13.28
N ARG A 204 10.57 -11.71 13.86
CA ARG A 204 11.00 -11.37 15.23
C ARG A 204 10.37 -12.30 16.29
N THR A 205 9.07 -12.52 16.20
CA THR A 205 8.31 -13.37 17.14
C THR A 205 8.46 -14.86 16.83
N LYS A 206 8.39 -15.25 15.56
CA LYS A 206 8.39 -16.66 15.13
C LYS A 206 9.73 -17.03 14.51
N LYS A 207 10.70 -17.46 15.32
CA LYS A 207 12.10 -17.64 14.91
C LYS A 207 12.34 -18.61 13.73
N ASN A 208 11.40 -19.52 13.47
CA ASN A 208 11.47 -20.49 12.36
C ASN A 208 10.77 -20.00 11.08
N GLU A 209 10.12 -18.84 11.13
CA GLU A 209 9.46 -18.21 9.99
C GLU A 209 10.29 -17.03 9.48
N TRP A 210 10.09 -16.69 8.20
CA TRP A 210 10.64 -15.51 7.56
C TRP A 210 9.51 -14.62 7.07
N LEU A 211 9.80 -13.33 6.95
CA LEU A 211 8.97 -12.35 6.25
C LEU A 211 9.67 -11.95 4.96
N ALA A 212 8.90 -11.58 3.94
CA ALA A 212 9.43 -11.07 2.69
C ALA A 212 9.04 -9.61 2.53
N ILE A 213 9.98 -8.80 2.09
CA ILE A 213 9.80 -7.37 1.77
C ILE A 213 10.23 -7.21 0.32
N LEU A 214 9.39 -6.57 -0.50
CA LEU A 214 9.76 -6.14 -1.84
C LEU A 214 10.26 -4.70 -1.81
N SER A 215 11.21 -4.39 -2.67
CA SER A 215 11.60 -3.02 -3.02
C SER A 215 11.72 -2.88 -4.54
N THR A 216 11.21 -1.79 -5.12
CA THR A 216 11.44 -1.47 -6.54
C THR A 216 12.73 -0.68 -6.77
N ASP A 217 13.41 -0.27 -5.70
CA ASP A 217 14.69 0.43 -5.77
C ASP A 217 15.83 -0.58 -5.95
N TRP A 218 16.57 -0.43 -7.05
CA TRP A 218 17.66 -1.32 -7.44
C TRP A 218 19.02 -0.89 -6.88
N SER A 219 19.11 0.30 -6.28
CA SER A 219 20.32 0.80 -5.63
C SER A 219 20.61 0.12 -4.30
N CYS A 220 19.62 -0.58 -3.72
CA CYS A 220 19.79 -1.42 -2.53
C CYS A 220 20.64 -2.67 -2.85
N GLU A 221 21.96 -2.52 -2.89
CA GLU A 221 22.90 -3.63 -2.82
C GLU A 221 23.10 -4.02 -1.35
N SER A 222 22.71 -5.25 -1.03
CA SER A 222 22.90 -5.89 0.29
C SER A 222 24.06 -6.85 0.27
#